data_AF-K9STS0-F1
#
_entry.id   AF-K9STS0-F1
#
_cell.length_a   1.000
_cell.length_b   1.000
_cell.length_c   1.000
_cell.angle_alpha   90.00
_cell.angle_beta   90.00
_cell.angle_gamma   90.00
#
_symmetry.space_group_name_H-M   'P 1'
#
loop_
_entity.id
_entity.type
_entity.pdbx_description
1 polymer ?
#
loop_
_entity_poly.entity_id
_entity_poly.type
_entity_poly.pdbx_seq_one_letter_code
_entity_poly.pdbx_strand_id
1 'polypeptide(L)'
;MVLPILEWSLRIFGLFWMVGGVFALRQARYANVIDDALEALTYTKQNRLINRFLFIGSILTFCSGLGLLIMSRWVLLPQGLLIGSQLIYFTIQQQRRRQAQTEEEMIEAQVKPATINAFIVSVVVAIASVVSLILGLLR
;
A
#
# COMPACT_ATOMS: atom_id res chain seq x y z
N MET A 1 31.28 8.72 -0.69
CA MET A 1 30.34 9.30 0.30
C MET A 1 28.86 9.07 -0.05
N VAL A 2 28.48 9.06 -1.34
CA VAL A 2 27.07 8.91 -1.79
C VAL A 2 26.45 7.52 -1.50
N LEU A 3 27.20 6.43 -1.72
CA LEU A 3 26.73 5.06 -1.50
C LEU A 3 26.25 4.77 -0.07
N PRO A 4 27.00 5.08 1.00
CA PRO A 4 26.53 4.85 2.37
C PRO A 4 25.36 5.74 2.76
N ILE A 5 25.25 6.95 2.19
CA ILE A 5 24.08 7.84 2.42
C ILE A 5 22.81 7.17 1.87
N LEU A 6 22.85 6.71 0.62
CA LEU A 6 21.72 6.01 0.00
C LEU A 6 21.32 4.76 0.79
N GLU A 7 22.31 3.98 1.24
CA GLU A 7 22.06 2.78 2.05
C GLU A 7 21.33 3.14 3.34
N TRP A 8 21.86 4.07 4.14
CA TRP A 8 21.24 4.45 5.40
C TRP A 8 19.87 5.11 5.22
N SER A 9 19.70 5.93 4.18
CA SER A 9 18.39 6.51 3.85
C SER A 9 17.34 5.45 3.59
N LEU A 10 17.65 4.42 2.80
CA LEU A 10 16.73 3.32 2.52
C LEU A 10 16.46 2.46 3.76
N ARG A 11 17.44 2.24 4.64
CA ARG A 11 17.24 1.49 5.90
C ARG A 11 16.29 2.23 6.85
N ILE A 12 16.54 3.52 7.06
CA ILE A 12 15.69 4.38 7.91
C ILE A 12 14.28 4.44 7.32
N PHE A 13 14.17 4.60 6.00
CA PHE A 13 12.90 4.55 5.32
C PHE A 13 12.22 3.18 5.50
N GLY A 14 12.96 2.08 5.39
CA GLY A 14 12.45 0.73 5.64
C GLY A 14 11.84 0.57 7.03
N LEU A 15 12.49 1.11 8.07
CA LEU A 15 11.96 1.14 9.43
C LEU A 15 10.64 1.91 9.50
N PHE A 16 10.60 3.12 8.95
CA PHE A 16 9.38 3.94 8.88
C PHE A 16 8.26 3.20 8.13
N TRP A 17 8.60 2.56 7.02
CA TRP A 17 7.68 1.82 6.16
C TRP A 17 7.09 0.59 6.87
N MET A 18 7.89 -0.12 7.66
CA MET A 18 7.41 -1.21 8.53
C MET A 18 6.39 -0.70 9.55
N VAL A 19 6.69 0.40 10.24
CA VAL A 19 5.78 0.99 11.23
C VAL A 19 4.47 1.40 10.57
N GLY A 20 4.54 2.05 9.41
CA GLY A 20 3.37 2.41 8.61
C GLY A 20 2.54 1.19 8.22
N GLY A 21 3.18 0.10 7.78
CA GLY A 21 2.52 -1.17 7.46
C GLY A 21 1.77 -1.77 8.66
N VAL A 22 2.39 -1.80 9.85
CA VAL A 22 1.73 -2.29 11.07
C VAL A 22 0.52 -1.43 11.44
N PHE A 23 0.65 -0.11 11.35
CA PHE A 23 -0.44 0.81 11.67
C PHE A 23 -1.61 0.65 10.69
N ALA A 24 -1.32 0.59 9.39
CA ALA A 24 -2.32 0.36 8.35
C ALA A 24 -3.01 -1.01 8.51
N LEU A 25 -2.27 -2.06 8.91
CA LEU A 25 -2.82 -3.38 9.17
C LEU A 25 -3.79 -3.37 10.35
N ARG A 26 -3.43 -2.68 11.44
CA ARG A 26 -4.34 -2.49 12.59
C ARG A 26 -5.60 -1.75 12.16
N GLN A 27 -5.45 -0.66 11.41
CA GLN A 27 -6.60 0.11 10.92
C GLN A 27 -7.51 -0.71 10.01
N ALA A 28 -6.95 -1.51 9.10
CA ALA A 28 -7.72 -2.40 8.22
C ALA A 28 -8.50 -3.47 9.01
N ARG A 29 -7.92 -4.00 10.10
CA ARG A 29 -8.63 -4.93 11.00
C ARG A 29 -9.77 -4.25 11.75
N TYR A 30 -9.54 -3.06 12.29
CA TYR A 30 -10.61 -2.30 12.96
C TYR A 30 -11.75 -1.94 12.00
N ALA A 31 -11.44 -1.54 10.76
CA ALA A 31 -12.45 -1.26 9.74
C ALA A 31 -13.32 -2.49 9.43
N ASN A 32 -12.72 -3.68 9.31
CA ASN A 32 -13.49 -4.92 9.10
C ASN A 32 -14.47 -5.21 10.26
N VAL A 33 -14.07 -4.98 11.50
CA VAL A 33 -14.93 -5.20 12.67
C VAL A 33 -16.11 -4.22 12.68
N ILE A 34 -15.86 -2.95 12.31
CA ILE A 34 -16.92 -1.95 12.20
C ILE A 34 -17.90 -2.32 11.08
N ASP A 35 -17.38 -2.73 9.92
CA ASP A 35 -18.22 -3.13 8.79
C ASP A 35 -19.07 -4.36 9.10
N ASP A 36 -18.52 -5.35 9.83
CA ASP A 36 -19.27 -6.52 10.30
C ASP A 36 -20.41 -6.11 11.27
N ALA A 37 -20.15 -5.14 12.16
CA ALA A 37 -21.17 -4.61 13.07
C ALA A 37 -22.25 -3.82 12.32
N LEU A 38 -21.87 -3.01 11.32
CA LEU A 38 -22.81 -2.27 10.48
C LEU A 38 -23.67 -3.21 9.63
N GLU A 39 -23.09 -4.28 9.07
CA GLU A 39 -23.83 -5.28 8.30
C GLU A 39 -24.87 -5.99 9.20
N ALA A 40 -24.54 -6.27 10.47
CA ALA A 40 -25.47 -6.84 11.44
C ALA A 40 -26.59 -5.88 11.87
N LEU A 41 -26.32 -4.57 11.95
CA LEU A 41 -27.30 -3.57 12.37
C LEU A 41 -28.22 -3.10 11.24
N THR A 42 -27.69 -3.03 10.01
CA THR A 42 -28.35 -2.33 8.89
C THR A 42 -28.88 -3.30 7.83
N TYR A 43 -28.55 -4.60 7.92
CA TYR A 43 -28.88 -5.63 6.93
C TYR A 43 -28.43 -5.31 5.49
N THR A 44 -27.54 -4.33 5.32
CA THR A 44 -26.94 -3.96 4.03
C THR A 44 -25.56 -4.58 3.91
N LYS A 45 -25.30 -5.23 2.77
CA LYS A 45 -23.98 -5.82 2.51
C LYS A 45 -22.94 -4.74 2.31
N GLN A 46 -21.91 -4.74 3.15
CA GLN A 46 -20.80 -3.79 3.06
C GLN A 46 -19.76 -4.19 2.00
N ASN A 47 -19.18 -3.17 1.37
CA ASN A 47 -18.22 -3.35 0.27
C ASN A 47 -16.80 -3.61 0.79
N ARG A 48 -16.48 -4.88 1.03
CA ARG A 48 -15.19 -5.29 1.63
C ARG A 48 -13.96 -5.11 0.73
N LEU A 49 -14.11 -4.58 -0.49
CA LEU A 49 -12.99 -4.39 -1.43
C LEU A 49 -11.91 -3.50 -0.85
N ILE A 50 -12.29 -2.35 -0.29
CA ILE A 50 -11.35 -1.35 0.25
C ILE A 50 -10.56 -1.97 1.40
N ASN A 51 -11.22 -2.68 2.32
CA ASN A 51 -10.55 -3.28 3.45
C ASN A 51 -9.62 -4.43 3.05
N ARG A 52 -10.02 -5.27 2.09
CA ARG A 52 -9.16 -6.33 1.55
C ARG A 52 -7.92 -5.73 0.88
N PHE A 53 -8.10 -4.66 0.11
CA PHE A 53 -7.01 -3.92 -0.51
C PHE A 53 -6.07 -3.31 0.54
N LEU A 54 -6.60 -2.62 1.56
CA LEU A 54 -5.80 -2.05 2.64
C LEU A 54 -5.05 -3.12 3.43
N PHE A 55 -5.68 -4.27 3.67
CA PHE A 55 -5.05 -5.41 4.33
C PHE A 55 -3.86 -5.95 3.53
N ILE A 56 -4.05 -6.26 2.24
CA ILE A 56 -2.98 -6.74 1.36
C ILE A 56 -1.87 -5.68 1.27
N GLY A 57 -2.24 -4.42 1.02
CA GLY A 57 -1.31 -3.32 0.92
C GLY A 57 -0.47 -3.15 2.19
N SER A 58 -1.07 -3.29 3.37
CA SER A 58 -0.36 -3.17 4.65
C SER A 58 0.68 -4.27 4.88
N ILE A 59 0.37 -5.52 4.49
CA ILE A 59 1.32 -6.64 4.56
C ILE A 59 2.47 -6.41 3.59
N LEU A 60 2.18 -6.05 2.34
CA LEU A 60 3.20 -5.79 1.32
C LEU A 60 4.08 -4.59 1.69
N THR A 61 3.49 -3.54 2.26
CA THR A 61 4.20 -2.39 2.83
C THR A 61 5.16 -2.86 3.91
N PHE A 62 4.70 -3.63 4.89
CA PHE A 62 5.58 -4.17 5.94
C PHE A 62 6.73 -5.01 5.39
N CYS A 63 6.44 -5.97 4.49
CA CYS A 63 7.43 -6.84 3.87
C CYS A 63 8.46 -6.05 3.05
N SER A 64 8.03 -5.04 2.31
CA SER A 64 8.95 -4.15 1.58
C SER A 64 9.81 -3.32 2.53
N GLY A 65 9.26 -2.83 3.65
CA GLY A 65 10.04 -2.11 4.66
C GLY A 65 11.12 -2.98 5.29
N LEU A 66 10.78 -4.23 5.60
CA LEU A 66 11.73 -5.22 6.11
C LEU A 66 12.84 -5.49 5.10
N GLY A 67 12.50 -5.67 3.81
CA GLY A 67 13.48 -5.86 2.74
C GLY A 67 14.46 -4.69 2.61
N LEU A 68 13.97 -3.44 2.72
CA LEU A 68 14.81 -2.23 2.73
C LEU A 68 15.72 -2.17 3.96
N LEU A 69 15.18 -2.48 5.14
CA LEU A 69 15.92 -2.41 6.40
C LEU A 69 17.14 -3.33 6.43
N ILE A 70 16.98 -4.56 5.90
CA ILE A 70 18.05 -5.56 5.83
C ILE A 70 18.84 -5.51 4.51
N MET A 71 18.53 -4.56 3.62
CA MET A 71 19.16 -4.43 2.30
C MET A 71 19.09 -5.70 1.46
N SER A 72 17.93 -6.36 1.44
CA SER A 72 17.71 -7.59 0.70
C SER A 72 17.18 -7.33 -0.71
N ARG A 73 17.71 -8.00 -1.73
CA ARG A 73 17.18 -7.96 -3.11
C ARG A 73 15.74 -8.46 -3.22
N TRP A 74 15.29 -9.24 -2.25
CA TRP A 74 13.91 -9.70 -2.18
C TRP A 74 12.92 -8.56 -2.00
N VAL A 75 13.37 -7.35 -1.62
CA VAL A 75 12.53 -6.15 -1.47
C VAL A 75 11.74 -5.78 -2.72
N LEU A 76 12.28 -6.10 -3.91
CA LEU A 76 11.63 -5.78 -5.19
C LEU A 76 10.34 -6.58 -5.41
N LEU A 77 10.26 -7.78 -4.84
CA LEU A 77 9.09 -8.65 -4.99
C LEU A 77 7.85 -8.08 -4.26
N PRO A 78 7.87 -7.80 -2.94
CA PRO A 78 6.74 -7.18 -2.26
C PRO A 78 6.48 -5.75 -2.74
N GLN A 79 7.49 -4.98 -3.18
CA GLN A 79 7.27 -3.66 -3.80
C GLN A 79 6.52 -3.76 -5.13
N GLY A 80 6.92 -4.69 -6.01
CA GLY A 80 6.24 -4.93 -7.28
C GLY A 80 4.79 -5.36 -7.06
N LEU A 81 4.56 -6.27 -6.12
CA LEU A 81 3.21 -6.68 -5.73
C LEU A 81 2.40 -5.52 -5.11
N LEU A 82 3.04 -4.65 -4.31
CA LEU A 82 2.37 -3.49 -3.70
C LEU A 82 1.87 -2.53 -4.78
N ILE A 83 2.75 -2.15 -5.71
CA ILE A 83 2.41 -1.28 -6.85
C ILE A 83 1.33 -1.95 -7.71
N GLY A 84 1.48 -3.24 -8.03
CA GLY A 84 0.49 -4.00 -8.79
C GLY A 84 -0.88 -4.01 -8.11
N SER A 85 -0.93 -4.21 -6.79
CA SER A 85 -2.18 -4.19 -6.02
C SER A 85 -2.86 -2.81 -6.05
N GLN A 86 -2.08 -1.73 -6.00
CA GLN A 86 -2.58 -0.35 -6.10
C GLN A 86 -3.13 -0.06 -7.49
N LEU A 87 -2.47 -0.52 -8.56
CA LEU A 87 -2.95 -0.39 -9.94
C LEU A 87 -4.26 -1.15 -10.17
N ILE A 88 -4.37 -2.37 -9.64
CA ILE A 88 -5.62 -3.15 -9.69
C ILE A 88 -6.73 -2.39 -8.97
N TYR A 89 -6.47 -1.89 -7.76
CA TYR A 89 -7.43 -1.09 -7.00
C TYR A 89 -7.88 0.17 -7.74
N PHE A 90 -6.95 0.93 -8.33
CA PHE A 90 -7.28 2.11 -9.13
C PHE A 90 -8.12 1.76 -10.36
N THR A 91 -7.83 0.65 -11.02
CA THR A 91 -8.61 0.18 -12.17
C THR A 91 -10.04 -0.14 -11.77
N ILE A 92 -10.22 -0.88 -10.67
CA ILE A 92 -11.55 -1.24 -10.15
C ILE A 92 -12.31 0.03 -9.73
N GLN A 93 -11.66 0.97 -9.03
CA GLN A 93 -12.32 2.21 -8.62
C GLN A 93 -12.66 3.13 -9.78
N GLN A 94 -11.80 3.21 -10.80
CA GLN A 94 -12.11 3.97 -12.00
C GLN A 94 -13.31 3.38 -12.75
N GLN A 95 -13.43 2.05 -12.81
CA GLN A 95 -14.60 1.39 -13.38
C GLN A 95 -15.86 1.71 -12.59
N ARG A 96 -15.82 1.62 -11.25
CA ARG A 96 -16.95 1.97 -10.37
C ARG A 96 -17.38 3.42 -10.54
N ARG A 97 -16.43 4.35 -10.60
CA ARG A 97 -16.71 5.77 -10.81
C ARG A 97 -17.39 6.03 -12.15
N ARG A 98 -17.08 5.26 -13.20
CA ARG A 98 -17.74 5.36 -14.50
C ARG A 98 -19.15 4.77 -14.51
N GLN A 99 -19.42 3.80 -13.64
CA GLN A 99 -20.70 3.12 -13.53
C GLN A 99 -21.65 3.78 -12.51
N ALA A 100 -21.11 4.65 -11.65
CA ALA A 100 -21.87 5.36 -10.63
C ALA A 100 -22.99 6.20 -11.26
N GLN A 101 -24.22 5.98 -10.79
CA GLN A 101 -25.41 6.69 -11.25
C GLN A 101 -25.84 7.78 -10.26
N THR A 102 -25.36 7.68 -9.02
CA THR A 102 -25.68 8.63 -7.93
C THR A 102 -24.44 9.38 -7.46
N GLU A 103 -24.65 10.55 -6.85
CA GLU A 103 -23.57 11.36 -6.29
C GLU A 103 -22.86 10.64 -5.13
N GLU A 104 -23.61 9.88 -4.31
CA GLU A 104 -23.06 9.06 -3.24
C GLU A 104 -22.12 7.96 -3.77
N GLU A 105 -22.52 7.24 -4.82
CA GLU A 105 -21.68 6.23 -5.47
C GLU A 105 -20.41 6.83 -6.09
N MET A 106 -20.50 8.05 -6.64
CA MET A 106 -19.32 8.74 -7.16
C MET A 106 -18.31 9.08 -6.05
N ILE A 107 -18.80 9.53 -4.90
CA ILE A 107 -17.96 9.87 -3.74
C ILE A 107 -17.29 8.60 -3.21
N GLU A 108 -18.03 7.51 -3.06
CA GLU A 108 -17.49 6.23 -2.57
C GLU A 108 -16.47 5.61 -3.55
N ALA A 109 -16.69 5.79 -4.86
CA ALA A 109 -15.79 5.30 -5.89
C ALA A 109 -14.52 6.15 -6.06
N GLN A 110 -14.44 7.33 -5.42
CA GLN A 110 -13.27 8.20 -5.54
C GLN A 110 -12.07 7.62 -4.78
N VAL A 111 -10.94 7.54 -5.46
CA VAL A 111 -9.67 7.16 -4.82
C VAL A 111 -9.26 8.26 -3.84
N LYS A 112 -9.03 7.88 -2.58
CA LYS A 112 -8.56 8.79 -1.53
C LYS A 112 -7.18 9.37 -1.89
N PRO A 113 -6.91 10.67 -1.67
CA PRO A 113 -5.60 11.28 -1.95
C PRO A 113 -4.44 10.58 -1.25
N ALA A 114 -4.65 10.09 -0.02
CA ALA A 114 -3.66 9.32 0.71
C ALA A 114 -3.21 8.05 -0.04
N THR A 115 -4.11 7.37 -0.76
CA THR A 115 -3.79 6.18 -1.55
C THR A 115 -2.96 6.54 -2.78
N ILE A 116 -3.24 7.69 -3.41
CA ILE A 116 -2.45 8.21 -4.53
C ILE A 116 -1.03 8.53 -4.06
N ASN A 117 -0.90 9.23 -2.93
CA ASN A 117 0.40 9.55 -2.35
C ASN A 117 1.18 8.29 -2.00
N ALA A 118 0.52 7.29 -1.40
CA ALA A 118 1.15 6.00 -1.09
C ALA A 118 1.65 5.29 -2.36
N PHE A 119 0.92 5.37 -3.47
CA PHE A 119 1.37 4.83 -4.76
C PHE A 119 2.61 5.57 -5.29
N ILE A 120 2.60 6.91 -5.30
CA ILE A 120 3.75 7.71 -5.76
C ILE A 120 5.00 7.36 -4.94
N VAL A 121 4.87 7.33 -3.61
CA VAL A 121 5.99 6.98 -2.73
C VAL A 121 6.46 5.55 -2.99
N SER A 122 5.55 4.60 -3.19
CA SER A 122 5.91 3.21 -3.52
C SER A 122 6.71 3.11 -4.82
N VAL A 123 6.34 3.89 -5.85
CA VAL A 123 7.07 3.95 -7.13
C VAL A 123 8.46 4.57 -6.94
N VAL A 124 8.57 5.70 -6.24
CA VAL A 124 9.86 6.35 -5.97
C VAL A 124 10.82 5.41 -5.23
N VAL A 125 10.31 4.72 -4.21
CA VAL A 125 11.08 3.78 -3.40
C VAL A 125 11.48 2.55 -4.22
N ALA A 126 10.61 2.07 -5.11
CA ALA A 126 10.95 0.98 -6.03
C ALA A 126 12.08 1.37 -6.99
N ILE A 127 12.03 2.58 -7.56
CA ILE A 127 13.11 3.11 -8.41
C ILE A 127 14.41 3.18 -7.61
N ALA A 128 14.38 3.74 -6.40
CA ALA A 128 15.56 3.81 -5.54
C ALA A 128 16.11 2.41 -5.18
N SER A 129 15.24 1.43 -4.98
CA SER A 129 15.62 0.04 -4.72
C SER A 129 16.28 -0.61 -5.93
N VAL A 130 15.76 -0.39 -7.14
CA VAL A 130 16.39 -0.87 -8.39
C VAL A 130 17.76 -0.22 -8.59
N VAL A 131 17.89 1.08 -8.36
CA VAL A 131 19.19 1.77 -8.42
C VAL A 131 20.18 1.16 -7.42
N SER A 132 19.74 0.91 -6.18
CA SER A 132 20.57 0.26 -5.16
C SER A 132 20.98 -1.17 -5.53
N LEU A 133 20.13 -1.92 -6.24
CA LEU A 133 20.50 -3.23 -6.78
C LEU A 133 21.60 -3.11 -7.85
N ILE A 134 21.44 -2.18 -8.80
CA ILE A 134 22.42 -1.93 -9.87
C ILE A 134 23.78 -1.51 -9.30
N LEU A 135 23.76 -0.72 -8.20
CA LEU A 135 24.97 -0.29 -7.49
C LEU A 135 25.57 -1.38 -6.57
N GLY A 136 24.96 -2.56 -6.48
CA GLY A 136 25.44 -3.68 -5.66
C GLY A 136 25.24 -3.50 -4.15
N LEU A 137 24.37 -2.58 -3.73
CA LEU A 137 24.07 -2.33 -2.31
C LEU A 137 23.06 -3.34 -1.75
N LEU A 138 22.10 -3.81 -2.57
CA LEU A 138 21.15 -4.85 -2.19
C LEU A 138 21.76 -6.24 -2.39
N ARG A 139 21.61 -7.13 -1.39
CA ARG A 139 22.18 -8.49 -1.35
C ARG A 139 21.11 -9.58 -1.40
#